data_AF-A0A1V5AYK6-F1
#
_entry.id   AF-A0A1V5AYK6-F1
#
_cell.length_a   1.000
_cell.length_b   1.000
_cell.length_c   1.000
_cell.angle_alpha   90.00
_cell.angle_beta   90.00
_cell.angle_gamma   90.00
#
_symmetry.space_group_name_H-M   'P 1'
#
loop_
_entity.id
_entity.type
_entity.pdbx_description
1 polymer ?
#
loop_
_entity_poly.entity_id
_entity_poly.type
_entity_poly.pdbx_seq_one_letter_code
_entity_poly.pdbx_strand_id
1 'polypeptide(L)'
;MPANKRLLLPAEGEEIPVSIQNITAWEEMLWTALEPVQEQAFPPCIKGIISGGGGGSGRHRTAAILAAFLGQTGYRREEAKKIWSGATAVQERIFDEWFLKMHCPRCRIMKRQSKGYPDLGVADIGLCRPDENCPKFESPVEYACGMRTKDGGEEEEKGRLLHIKTQYRVRIFDWSTGREGEIELNQKEKETLEALLAEKTGQKDKVIIYKRARVRGKLKPRFFLRDWQGPRRQMLSDIL
;
A
#
# COMPACT_ATOMS: atom_id res chain seq x y z
N MET A 1 19.72 4.81 -13.19
CA MET A 1 18.73 3.71 -13.16
C MET A 1 18.73 3.12 -11.76
N PRO A 2 17.65 3.17 -10.96
CA PRO A 2 17.67 2.51 -9.66
C PRO A 2 17.66 0.99 -9.88
N ALA A 3 18.59 0.29 -9.23
CA ALA A 3 18.75 -1.15 -9.30
C ALA A 3 17.42 -1.86 -9.05
N ASN A 4 17.15 -2.90 -9.86
CA ASN A 4 15.97 -3.74 -9.77
C ASN A 4 15.79 -4.24 -8.32
N LYS A 5 14.82 -3.66 -7.59
CA LYS A 5 14.48 -4.02 -6.21
C LYS A 5 14.00 -5.47 -6.18
N ARG A 6 14.85 -6.42 -5.78
CA ARG A 6 14.45 -7.81 -5.59
C ARG A 6 13.88 -7.96 -4.19
N LEU A 7 12.55 -8.01 -4.10
CA LEU A 7 11.87 -8.50 -2.90
C LEU A 7 12.29 -9.96 -2.70
N LEU A 8 12.87 -10.27 -1.55
CA LEU A 8 13.16 -11.66 -1.17
C LEU A 8 11.87 -12.28 -0.67
N LEU A 9 11.26 -13.10 -1.51
CA LEU A 9 10.00 -13.77 -1.25
C LEU A 9 10.23 -15.28 -1.32
N PRO A 10 10.69 -15.93 -0.23
CA PRO A 10 10.74 -17.38 -0.19
C PRO A 10 9.35 -17.97 -0.44
N ALA A 11 9.31 -19.24 -0.86
CA ALA A 11 8.07 -19.97 -1.01
C ALA A 11 7.31 -19.99 0.33
N GLU A 12 5.99 -20.17 0.26
CA GLU A 12 5.19 -20.29 1.49
C GLU A 12 5.71 -21.47 2.34
N GLY A 13 6.01 -21.20 3.61
CA GLY A 13 6.56 -22.19 4.54
C GLY A 13 8.06 -22.46 4.41
N GLU A 14 8.72 -21.98 3.35
CA GLU A 14 10.18 -22.13 3.21
C GLU A 14 10.90 -21.30 4.28
N GLU A 15 11.87 -21.94 4.93
CA GLU A 15 12.65 -21.40 6.03
C GLU A 15 14.06 -21.08 5.54
N ILE A 16 14.40 -19.80 5.51
CA ILE A 16 15.72 -19.35 5.07
C ILE A 16 16.50 -18.69 6.23
N PRO A 17 17.75 -19.12 6.50
CA PRO A 17 18.65 -18.42 7.41
C PRO A 17 19.04 -17.06 6.84
N VAL A 18 18.88 -16.02 7.64
CA VAL A 18 19.13 -14.64 7.21
C VAL A 18 19.94 -13.85 8.23
N SER A 19 20.71 -12.88 7.72
CA SER A 19 21.20 -11.74 8.52
C SER A 19 20.36 -10.51 8.22
N ILE A 20 20.04 -9.73 9.26
CA ILE A 20 19.40 -8.43 9.12
C ILE A 20 20.50 -7.39 8.95
N GLN A 21 20.52 -6.71 7.80
CA GLN A 21 21.55 -5.71 7.49
C GLN A 21 21.12 -4.31 7.91
N ASN A 22 19.86 -3.96 7.69
CA ASN A 22 19.33 -2.63 8.02
C ASN A 22 17.80 -2.69 8.17
N ILE A 23 17.26 -1.87 9.07
CA ILE A 23 15.82 -1.61 9.23
C ILE A 23 15.62 -0.11 9.03
N THR A 24 14.88 0.27 8.00
CA THR A 24 14.56 1.67 7.68
C THR A 24 13.07 1.92 7.79
N ALA A 25 12.69 2.96 8.53
CA ALA A 25 11.31 3.43 8.56
C ALA A 25 11.00 4.20 7.28
N TRP A 26 9.79 4.02 6.75
CA TRP A 26 9.25 4.87 5.71
C TRP A 26 7.81 5.23 6.06
N GLU A 27 7.53 6.52 5.94
CA GLU A 27 6.20 7.08 6.18
C GLU A 27 5.45 7.15 4.87
N GLU A 28 4.25 6.59 4.87
CA GLU A 28 3.30 6.68 3.78
C GLU A 28 2.41 7.88 4.05
N MET A 29 2.53 8.89 3.18
CA MET A 29 1.82 10.16 3.26
C MET A 29 0.74 10.22 2.19
N LEU A 30 -0.45 10.66 2.57
CA LEU A 30 -1.60 10.85 1.72
C LEU A 30 -1.84 12.34 1.52
N TRP A 31 -1.67 12.83 0.29
CA TRP A 31 -2.10 14.19 -0.03
C TRP A 31 -3.64 14.27 -0.01
N THR A 32 -4.16 15.33 0.61
CA THR A 32 -5.59 15.65 0.69
C THR A 32 -5.81 17.11 0.37
N ALA A 33 -6.86 17.43 -0.39
CA ALA A 33 -7.25 18.82 -0.64
C ALA A 33 -7.72 19.48 0.66
N LEU A 34 -7.43 20.78 0.82
CA LEU A 34 -7.90 21.55 1.98
C LEU A 34 -9.41 21.79 1.92
N GLU A 35 -9.94 22.03 0.72
CA GLU A 35 -11.35 22.29 0.46
C GLU A 35 -11.97 21.18 -0.40
N PRO A 36 -13.25 20.85 -0.19
CA PRO A 36 -13.94 19.85 -0.99
C PRO A 36 -14.06 20.28 -2.45
N VAL A 37 -13.60 19.42 -3.36
CA VAL A 37 -13.80 19.63 -4.80
C VAL A 37 -15.29 19.56 -5.13
N GLN A 38 -15.76 20.46 -5.99
CA GLN A 38 -17.14 20.48 -6.44
C GLN A 38 -17.47 19.26 -7.33
N GLU A 39 -18.68 18.70 -7.20
CA GLU A 39 -19.08 17.47 -7.91
C GLU A 39 -19.01 17.59 -9.44
N GLN A 40 -19.23 18.78 -10.01
CA GLN A 40 -19.08 19.03 -11.45
C GLN A 40 -17.66 18.74 -11.96
N ALA A 41 -16.65 18.94 -11.12
CA ALA A 41 -15.24 18.69 -11.43
C ALA A 41 -14.85 17.21 -11.29
N PHE A 42 -15.77 16.33 -10.85
CA PHE A 42 -15.45 14.91 -10.74
C PHE A 42 -15.12 14.29 -12.10
N PRO A 43 -14.12 13.40 -12.16
CA PRO A 43 -13.78 12.71 -13.40
C PRO A 43 -14.89 11.73 -13.82
N PRO A 44 -14.96 11.37 -15.11
CA PRO A 44 -15.98 10.45 -15.62
C PRO A 44 -16.07 9.12 -14.88
N CYS A 45 -14.94 8.57 -14.41
CA CYS A 45 -14.93 7.31 -13.66
C CYS A 45 -15.64 7.41 -12.30
N ILE A 46 -15.49 8.53 -11.58
CA ILE A 46 -16.16 8.75 -10.29
C ILE A 46 -17.64 9.04 -10.51
N LYS A 47 -17.99 9.85 -11.52
CA LYS A 47 -19.38 10.07 -11.94
C LYS A 47 -20.06 8.74 -12.33
N GLY A 48 -19.35 7.86 -13.02
CA GLY A 48 -19.81 6.51 -13.34
C GLY A 48 -20.08 5.64 -12.11
N ILE A 49 -19.24 5.75 -11.08
CA ILE A 49 -19.47 5.04 -9.80
C ILE A 49 -20.72 5.58 -9.10
N ILE A 50 -20.87 6.90 -9.00
CA ILE A 50 -22.00 7.55 -8.31
C ILE A 50 -23.33 7.24 -8.99
N SER A 51 -23.35 7.24 -10.33
CA SER A 51 -24.53 6.88 -11.13
C SER A 51 -24.85 5.39 -11.18
N GLY A 52 -24.05 4.54 -10.53
CA GLY A 52 -24.29 3.08 -10.50
C GLY A 52 -23.93 2.35 -11.79
N GLY A 53 -23.02 2.89 -12.61
CA GLY A 53 -22.66 2.42 -13.96
C GLY A 53 -21.98 1.05 -14.09
N GLY A 54 -22.25 0.10 -13.18
CA GLY A 54 -21.61 -1.23 -13.16
C GLY A 54 -22.54 -2.41 -12.84
N GLY A 55 -23.86 -2.21 -12.79
CA GLY A 55 -24.85 -3.30 -12.67
C GLY A 55 -24.73 -4.20 -11.42
N GLY A 56 -23.90 -3.80 -10.46
CA GLY A 56 -23.59 -4.57 -9.25
C GLY A 56 -22.31 -5.42 -9.29
N SER A 57 -21.67 -5.57 -10.45
CA SER A 57 -20.33 -6.16 -10.51
C SER A 57 -19.31 -5.19 -9.90
N GLY A 58 -18.42 -5.72 -9.03
CA GLY A 58 -17.34 -4.94 -8.43
C GLY A 58 -17.74 -3.86 -7.41
N ARG A 59 -18.93 -3.93 -6.81
CA ARG A 59 -19.42 -2.98 -5.78
C ARG A 59 -18.40 -2.67 -4.66
N HIS A 60 -17.67 -3.66 -4.17
CA HIS A 60 -16.64 -3.45 -3.14
C HIS A 60 -15.44 -2.64 -3.67
N ARG A 61 -15.04 -2.88 -4.93
CA ARG A 61 -13.95 -2.16 -5.60
C ARG A 61 -14.34 -0.69 -5.82
N THR A 62 -15.53 -0.45 -6.36
CA THR A 62 -16.03 0.91 -6.62
C THR A 62 -16.26 1.70 -5.33
N ALA A 63 -16.77 1.04 -4.29
CA ALA A 63 -16.94 1.66 -2.98
C ALA A 63 -15.61 2.05 -2.33
N ALA A 64 -14.59 1.19 -2.42
CA ALA A 64 -13.23 1.50 -1.95
C ALA A 64 -12.64 2.71 -2.70
N ILE A 65 -12.77 2.74 -4.03
CA ILE A 65 -12.31 3.84 -4.88
C ILE A 65 -13.00 5.16 -4.50
N LEU A 66 -14.32 5.14 -4.35
CA LEU A 66 -15.09 6.34 -4.03
C LEU A 66 -14.73 6.87 -2.63
N ALA A 67 -14.58 5.99 -1.63
CA ALA A 67 -14.19 6.40 -0.28
C ALA A 67 -12.80 7.05 -0.27
N ALA A 68 -11.82 6.46 -0.95
CA ALA A 68 -10.47 7.02 -1.04
C ALA A 68 -10.45 8.35 -1.81
N PHE A 69 -11.20 8.44 -2.93
CA PHE A 69 -11.33 9.66 -3.71
C PHE A 69 -11.91 10.81 -2.87
N LEU A 70 -13.08 10.62 -2.25
CA LEU A 70 -13.75 11.67 -1.48
C LEU A 70 -12.87 12.19 -0.34
N GLY A 71 -12.17 11.30 0.37
CA GLY A 71 -11.24 11.72 1.42
C GLY A 71 -10.07 12.55 0.87
N GLN A 72 -9.47 12.12 -0.24
CA GLN A 72 -8.37 12.87 -0.85
C GLN A 72 -8.80 14.19 -1.51
N THR A 73 -10.05 14.32 -1.94
CA THR A 73 -10.57 15.56 -2.54
C THR A 73 -11.24 16.48 -1.52
N GLY A 74 -10.88 16.38 -0.24
CA GLY A 74 -11.19 17.38 0.79
C GLY A 74 -12.55 17.24 1.47
N TYR A 75 -13.35 16.21 1.16
CA TYR A 75 -14.64 16.03 1.82
C TYR A 75 -14.49 15.64 3.28
N ARG A 76 -15.36 16.21 4.14
CA ARG A 76 -15.48 15.76 5.53
C ARG A 76 -16.18 14.41 5.58
N ARG A 77 -15.97 13.68 6.68
CA ARG A 77 -16.43 12.30 6.82
C ARG A 77 -17.94 12.18 6.62
N GLU A 78 -18.72 13.07 7.22
CA GLU A 78 -20.18 13.06 7.20
C GLU A 78 -20.72 13.27 5.78
N GLU A 79 -20.17 14.26 5.06
CA GLU A 79 -20.54 14.59 3.69
C GLU A 79 -20.12 13.48 2.72
N ALA A 80 -18.87 13.01 2.84
CA ALA A 80 -18.35 11.90 2.04
C ALA A 80 -19.19 10.63 2.26
N LYS A 81 -19.57 10.33 3.51
CA LYS A 81 -20.39 9.16 3.85
C LYS A 81 -21.79 9.27 3.25
N LYS A 82 -22.39 10.47 3.21
CA LYS A 82 -23.68 10.69 2.54
C LYS A 82 -23.60 10.38 1.04
N ILE A 83 -22.59 10.90 0.34
CA ILE A 83 -22.36 10.63 -1.09
C ILE A 83 -22.10 9.13 -1.30
N TRP A 84 -21.22 8.55 -0.50
CA TRP A 84 -20.80 7.16 -0.61
C TRP A 84 -21.92 6.16 -0.35
N SER A 85 -22.75 6.39 0.66
CA SER A 85 -23.89 5.53 0.98
C SER A 85 -25.01 5.65 -0.05
N GLY A 86 -25.18 6.81 -0.68
CA GLY A 86 -26.10 6.98 -1.81
C GLY A 86 -25.65 6.23 -3.07
N ALA A 87 -24.35 6.09 -3.27
CA ALA A 87 -23.76 5.45 -4.46
C ALA A 87 -23.47 3.94 -4.29
N THR A 88 -23.47 3.42 -3.06
CA THR A 88 -22.98 2.06 -2.78
C THR A 88 -23.90 1.30 -1.83
N ALA A 89 -24.00 -0.01 -2.02
CA ALA A 89 -24.78 -0.92 -1.17
C ALA A 89 -23.88 -1.98 -0.49
N VAL A 90 -22.72 -1.55 0.01
CA VAL A 90 -21.75 -2.43 0.68
C VAL A 90 -21.61 -2.08 2.16
N GLN A 91 -20.97 -2.97 2.92
CA GLN A 91 -20.73 -2.76 4.35
C GLN A 91 -19.89 -1.50 4.60
N GLU A 92 -20.29 -0.70 5.59
CA GLU A 92 -19.63 0.55 5.99
C GLU A 92 -18.13 0.37 6.30
N ARG A 93 -17.71 -0.81 6.75
CA ARG A 93 -16.28 -1.13 6.98
C ARG A 93 -15.38 -0.77 5.80
N ILE A 94 -15.88 -0.85 4.57
CA ILE A 94 -15.10 -0.50 3.37
C ILE A 94 -14.84 1.01 3.33
N PHE A 95 -15.81 1.83 3.71
CA PHE A 95 -15.59 3.26 3.86
C PHE A 95 -14.53 3.53 4.93
N ASP A 96 -14.65 2.90 6.10
CA ASP A 96 -13.73 3.10 7.22
C ASP A 96 -12.30 2.61 6.97
N GLU A 97 -12.13 1.59 6.12
CA GLU A 97 -10.81 1.06 5.73
C GLU A 97 -10.10 1.96 4.70
N TRP A 98 -10.85 2.70 3.88
CA TRP A 98 -10.30 3.42 2.72
C TRP A 98 -10.29 4.94 2.89
N PHE A 99 -11.32 5.53 3.47
CA PHE A 99 -11.46 6.97 3.64
C PHE A 99 -10.31 7.54 4.49
N LEU A 100 -9.51 8.44 3.90
CA LEU A 100 -8.33 9.06 4.51
C LEU A 100 -7.26 8.09 5.05
N LYS A 101 -7.28 6.84 4.58
CA LYS A 101 -6.31 5.80 5.01
C LYS A 101 -5.59 5.12 3.85
N MET A 102 -6.12 5.26 2.64
CA MET A 102 -5.58 4.63 1.45
C MET A 102 -5.58 5.63 0.29
N HIS A 103 -4.60 5.50 -0.60
CA HIS A 103 -4.58 6.24 -1.85
C HIS A 103 -5.72 5.79 -2.78
N CYS A 104 -6.42 6.76 -3.35
CA CYS A 104 -7.27 6.55 -4.51
C CYS A 104 -6.40 5.99 -5.64
N PRO A 105 -6.81 4.89 -6.29
CA PRO A 105 -5.97 4.25 -7.30
C PRO A 105 -5.77 5.16 -8.50
N ARG A 106 -4.53 5.19 -9.01
CA ARG A 106 -4.22 5.84 -10.29
C ARG A 106 -4.96 5.17 -11.44
N CYS A 107 -5.14 5.90 -12.54
CA CYS A 107 -5.79 5.42 -13.76
C CYS A 107 -5.16 4.12 -14.27
N ARG A 108 -3.83 3.96 -14.17
CA ARG A 108 -3.13 2.73 -14.56
C ARG A 108 -3.56 1.48 -13.78
N ILE A 109 -3.99 1.65 -12.52
CA ILE A 109 -4.48 0.55 -11.67
C ILE A 109 -5.94 0.27 -12.02
N MET A 110 -6.75 1.33 -12.14
CA MET A 110 -8.16 1.22 -12.51
C MET A 110 -8.37 0.55 -13.88
N LYS A 111 -7.46 0.77 -14.83
CA LYS A 111 -7.48 0.18 -16.18
C LYS A 111 -7.06 -1.30 -16.22
N ARG A 112 -6.73 -1.93 -15.10
CA ARG A 112 -6.42 -3.37 -15.04
C ARG A 112 -7.70 -4.18 -14.93
N GLN A 113 -7.68 -5.38 -15.51
CA GLN A 113 -8.64 -6.42 -15.14
C GLN A 113 -8.34 -6.91 -13.73
N SER A 114 -9.39 -7.15 -12.95
CA SER A 114 -9.28 -7.61 -11.58
C SER A 114 -10.08 -8.90 -11.40
N LYS A 115 -9.59 -9.78 -10.52
CA LYS A 115 -10.31 -11.00 -10.11
C LYS A 115 -11.33 -10.73 -8.99
N GLY A 116 -11.48 -9.47 -8.57
CA GLY A 116 -12.32 -9.05 -7.46
C GLY A 116 -11.54 -8.33 -6.36
N TYR A 117 -12.25 -7.85 -5.34
CA TYR A 117 -11.66 -7.18 -4.18
C TYR A 117 -10.69 -8.15 -3.45
N PRO A 118 -9.48 -7.71 -3.03
CA PRO A 118 -9.04 -6.33 -2.83
C PRO A 118 -8.36 -5.64 -4.04
N ASP A 119 -8.31 -6.27 -5.21
CA ASP A 119 -7.76 -5.63 -6.40
C ASP A 119 -8.77 -4.62 -6.98
N LEU A 120 -8.35 -3.35 -7.08
CA LEU A 120 -9.18 -2.22 -7.50
C LEU A 120 -9.22 -1.99 -9.02
N GLY A 121 -8.70 -2.91 -9.83
CA GLY A 121 -8.95 -2.88 -11.27
C GLY A 121 -10.46 -2.88 -11.56
N VAL A 122 -10.90 -2.04 -12.50
CA VAL A 122 -12.32 -1.87 -12.89
C VAL A 122 -12.51 -1.89 -14.40
N ALA A 123 -11.51 -2.33 -15.16
CA ALA A 123 -11.59 -2.40 -16.62
C ALA A 123 -12.76 -3.28 -17.12
N ASP A 124 -13.08 -4.33 -16.37
CA ASP A 124 -14.17 -5.28 -16.62
C ASP A 124 -15.58 -4.70 -16.38
N ILE A 125 -15.69 -3.54 -15.72
CA ILE A 125 -16.97 -2.96 -15.27
C ILE A 125 -17.45 -1.84 -16.22
N GLY A 126 -16.58 -1.28 -17.06
CA GLY A 126 -16.97 -0.24 -18.03
C GLY A 126 -17.28 1.15 -17.42
N LEU A 127 -16.79 1.42 -16.20
CA LEU A 127 -17.05 2.67 -15.46
C LEU A 127 -16.31 3.90 -16.01
N CYS A 128 -15.17 3.68 -16.67
CA CYS A 128 -14.32 4.76 -17.16
C CYS A 128 -14.62 5.01 -18.63
N ARG A 129 -15.30 6.13 -18.92
CA ARG A 129 -15.45 6.71 -20.26
C ARG A 129 -14.65 8.01 -20.32
N PRO A 130 -13.36 7.98 -20.74
CA PRO A 130 -12.51 9.15 -20.70
C PRO A 130 -13.06 10.30 -21.54
N ASP A 131 -12.93 11.52 -21.02
CA ASP A 131 -13.17 12.76 -21.75
C ASP A 131 -11.85 13.40 -22.22
N GLU A 132 -11.95 14.58 -22.84
CA GLU A 132 -10.80 15.33 -23.39
C GLU A 132 -9.79 15.78 -22.32
N ASN A 133 -10.18 15.82 -21.04
CA ASN A 133 -9.30 16.23 -19.95
C ASN A 133 -8.54 15.07 -19.33
N CYS A 134 -9.08 13.84 -19.41
CA CYS A 134 -8.46 12.65 -18.83
C CYS A 134 -6.99 12.42 -19.24
N PRO A 135 -6.53 12.67 -20.48
CA PRO A 135 -5.13 12.49 -20.86
C PRO A 135 -4.13 13.41 -20.14
N LYS A 136 -4.61 14.48 -19.48
CA LYS A 136 -3.77 15.47 -18.80
C LYS A 136 -3.38 15.05 -17.37
N PHE A 137 -3.96 13.96 -16.85
CA PHE A 137 -3.85 13.53 -15.46
C PHE A 137 -3.58 12.03 -15.33
N GLU A 138 -2.90 11.60 -14.27
CA GLU A 138 -2.62 10.18 -14.02
C GLU A 138 -3.60 9.53 -13.02
N SER A 139 -4.35 10.33 -12.28
CA SER A 139 -5.27 9.86 -11.26
C SER A 139 -6.59 10.65 -11.21
N PRO A 140 -7.66 10.04 -10.66
CA PRO A 140 -8.93 10.74 -10.45
C PRO A 140 -8.78 11.98 -9.54
N VAL A 141 -7.91 11.91 -8.54
CA VAL A 141 -7.66 13.02 -7.60
C VAL A 141 -6.98 14.18 -8.32
N GLU A 142 -5.92 13.91 -9.09
CA GLU A 142 -5.25 14.95 -9.90
C GLU A 142 -6.21 15.63 -10.87
N TYR A 143 -7.08 14.84 -11.52
CA TYR A 143 -8.12 15.37 -12.40
C TYR A 143 -9.04 16.34 -11.65
N ALA A 144 -9.57 15.91 -10.51
CA ALA A 144 -10.57 16.67 -9.76
C ALA A 144 -9.97 17.94 -9.14
N CYS A 145 -8.74 17.85 -8.64
CA CYS A 145 -8.02 18.96 -8.01
C CYS A 145 -7.28 19.85 -9.02
N GLY A 146 -7.29 19.50 -10.32
CA GLY A 146 -6.58 20.26 -11.35
C GLY A 146 -5.06 20.27 -11.20
N MET A 147 -4.48 19.24 -10.56
CA MET A 147 -3.04 19.10 -10.36
C MET A 147 -2.37 18.80 -11.69
N ARG A 148 -1.64 19.78 -12.23
CA ARG A 148 -0.85 19.59 -13.43
C ARG A 148 0.59 19.36 -12.99
N THR A 149 1.24 18.38 -13.60
CA THR A 149 2.63 17.96 -13.33
C THR A 149 3.72 19.03 -13.57
N LYS A 150 3.38 20.32 -13.64
CA LYS A 150 4.31 21.41 -13.86
C LYS A 150 4.21 22.43 -12.72
N ASP A 151 5.33 22.53 -12.02
CA ASP A 151 5.74 23.57 -11.07
C ASP A 151 5.12 23.42 -9.66
N GLY A 152 5.87 22.70 -8.80
CA GLY A 152 5.50 22.28 -7.44
C GLY A 152 5.31 23.38 -6.39
N GLY A 153 4.94 24.60 -6.79
CA GLY A 153 4.60 25.71 -5.89
C GLY A 153 3.10 25.79 -5.56
N GLU A 154 2.21 25.62 -6.54
CA GLU A 154 0.76 25.77 -6.32
C GLU A 154 0.08 24.54 -5.70
N GLU A 155 0.71 23.36 -5.82
CA GLU A 155 0.13 22.08 -5.38
C GLU A 155 0.20 21.89 -3.84
N GLU A 156 1.20 22.52 -3.19
CA GLU A 156 1.34 22.51 -1.74
C GLU A 156 0.34 23.43 -1.05
N GLU A 157 -0.02 24.56 -1.66
CA GLU A 157 -1.00 25.51 -1.07
C GLU A 157 -2.44 24.99 -1.08
N LYS A 158 -2.78 24.08 -2.01
CA LYS A 158 -4.16 23.57 -2.20
C LYS A 158 -4.46 22.33 -1.36
N GLY A 159 -3.47 21.79 -0.64
CA GLY A 159 -3.61 20.56 0.09
C GLY A 159 -2.70 20.42 1.29
N ARG A 160 -2.75 19.24 1.89
CA ARG A 160 -1.89 18.85 3.00
C ARG A 160 -1.55 17.38 2.92
N LEU A 161 -0.39 17.03 3.47
CA LEU A 161 0.02 15.64 3.62
C LEU A 161 -0.47 15.09 4.96
N LEU A 162 -1.26 14.03 4.90
CA LEU A 162 -1.71 13.27 6.05
C LEU A 162 -0.87 12.00 6.20
N HIS A 163 -0.32 11.75 7.38
CA HIS A 163 0.31 10.46 7.66
C HIS A 163 -0.76 9.37 7.74
N ILE A 164 -0.62 8.30 6.94
CA ILE A 164 -1.57 7.19 6.92
C ILE A 164 -0.98 5.89 7.46
N LYS A 165 0.34 5.67 7.29
CA LYS A 165 0.99 4.44 7.73
C LYS A 165 2.48 4.62 7.87
N THR A 166 3.04 4.07 8.95
CA THR A 166 4.48 3.80 9.03
C THR A 166 4.73 2.35 8.67
N GLN A 167 5.67 2.14 7.77
CA GLN A 167 6.11 0.82 7.34
C GLN A 167 7.63 0.71 7.54
N TYR A 168 8.14 -0.51 7.62
CA TYR A 168 9.57 -0.76 7.83
C TYR A 168 10.10 -1.60 6.69
N ARG A 169 11.13 -1.10 6.00
CA ARG A 169 11.89 -1.88 5.03
C ARG A 169 13.08 -2.50 5.73
N VAL A 170 13.15 -3.81 5.69
CA VAL A 170 14.27 -4.56 6.25
C VAL A 170 15.08 -5.14 5.10
N ARG A 171 16.36 -4.80 5.06
CA ARG A 171 17.34 -5.43 4.19
C ARG A 171 17.84 -6.70 4.86
N ILE A 172 17.74 -7.80 4.13
CA ILE A 172 18.14 -9.12 4.60
C ILE A 172 19.15 -9.73 3.63
N PHE A 173 20.11 -10.46 4.18
CA PHE A 173 21.03 -11.31 3.43
C PHE A 173 20.65 -12.77 3.65
N ASP A 174 20.28 -13.47 2.59
CA ASP A 174 19.96 -14.91 2.62
C ASP A 174 21.25 -15.73 2.53
N TRP A 175 21.52 -16.51 3.57
CA TRP A 175 22.74 -17.32 3.68
C TRP A 175 22.73 -18.51 2.70
N SER A 176 21.54 -18.98 2.32
CA SER A 176 21.35 -20.13 1.44
C SER A 176 21.75 -19.81 0.01
N THR A 177 21.39 -18.60 -0.45
CA THR A 177 21.65 -18.16 -1.82
C THR A 177 22.81 -17.16 -1.93
N GLY A 178 23.24 -16.58 -0.81
CA GLY A 178 24.23 -15.50 -0.77
C GLY A 178 23.72 -14.19 -1.38
N ARG A 179 22.40 -13.99 -1.42
CA ARG A 179 21.76 -12.83 -2.06
C ARG A 179 21.14 -11.90 -1.02
N GLU A 180 21.18 -10.62 -1.34
CA GLU A 180 20.44 -9.60 -0.61
C GLU A 180 19.03 -9.42 -1.17
N GLY A 181 18.13 -8.94 -0.31
CA GLY A 181 16.82 -8.49 -0.71
C GLY A 181 16.11 -7.72 0.39
N GLU A 182 14.92 -7.25 0.04
CA GLU A 182 14.11 -6.40 0.91
C GLU A 182 12.79 -7.09 1.28
N ILE A 183 12.36 -6.83 2.51
CA ILE A 183 11.05 -7.23 3.03
C ILE A 183 10.37 -6.03 3.70
N GLU A 184 9.04 -6.02 3.71
CA GLU A 184 8.25 -4.97 4.34
C GLU A 184 7.55 -5.50 5.59
N LEU A 185 7.71 -4.79 6.71
CA LEU A 185 7.12 -5.11 8.00
C LEU A 185 6.19 -3.97 8.45
N ASN A 186 5.13 -4.33 9.18
CA ASN A 186 4.43 -3.37 10.03
C ASN A 186 5.12 -3.21 11.39
N GLN A 187 4.66 -2.25 12.20
CA GLN A 187 5.18 -1.97 13.54
C GLN A 187 5.35 -3.23 14.40
N LYS A 188 4.30 -4.03 14.53
CA LYS A 188 4.31 -5.24 15.38
C LYS A 188 5.30 -6.30 14.88
N GLU A 189 5.39 -6.46 13.56
CA GLU A 189 6.34 -7.38 12.94
C GLU A 189 7.80 -6.90 13.13
N LYS A 190 8.02 -5.58 13.06
CA LYS A 190 9.32 -4.95 13.34
C LYS A 190 9.74 -5.11 14.81
N GLU A 191 8.85 -4.84 15.76
CA GLU A 191 9.10 -5.06 17.20
C GLU A 191 9.43 -6.52 17.51
N THR A 192 8.72 -7.46 16.85
CA THR A 192 9.01 -8.90 16.99
C THR A 192 10.41 -9.22 16.48
N LEU A 193 10.83 -8.65 15.34
CA LEU A 193 12.16 -8.87 14.79
C LEU A 193 13.25 -8.25 15.68
N GLU A 194 13.05 -7.05 16.19
CA GLU A 194 14.01 -6.39 17.11
C GLU A 194 14.19 -7.16 18.41
N ALA A 195 13.11 -7.72 18.97
CA ALA A 195 13.20 -8.58 20.15
C ALA A 195 14.07 -9.82 19.88
N LEU A 196 13.93 -10.44 18.69
CA LEU A 196 14.76 -11.59 18.30
C LEU A 196 16.22 -11.19 18.02
N LEU A 197 16.46 -10.01 17.45
CA LEU A 197 17.81 -9.47 17.27
C LEU A 197 18.49 -9.23 18.62
N ALA A 198 17.77 -8.64 19.58
CA ALA A 198 18.26 -8.42 20.93
C ALA A 198 18.52 -9.74 21.67
N GLU A 199 17.64 -10.75 21.54
CA GLU A 199 17.86 -12.08 22.12
C GLU A 199 19.10 -12.75 21.51
N LYS A 200 19.31 -12.60 20.19
CA LYS A 200 20.48 -13.14 19.50
C LYS A 200 21.79 -12.48 19.97
N THR A 201 21.76 -11.21 20.40
CA THR A 201 22.95 -10.51 20.91
C THR A 201 23.56 -11.29 22.08
N GLY A 202 24.76 -11.83 21.89
CA GLY A 202 25.45 -12.69 22.86
C GLY A 202 25.32 -14.20 22.63
N GLN A 203 24.41 -14.63 21.75
CA GLN A 203 24.19 -16.04 21.40
C GLN A 203 24.74 -16.34 20.01
N LYS A 204 26.07 -16.52 19.92
CA LYS A 204 26.79 -16.68 18.65
C LYS A 204 26.26 -17.85 17.81
N ASP A 205 25.80 -18.92 18.46
CA ASP A 205 25.33 -20.14 17.79
C ASP A 205 23.91 -20.02 17.23
N LYS A 206 23.21 -18.91 17.46
CA LYS A 206 21.86 -18.70 16.93
C LYS A 206 21.84 -17.92 15.61
N VAL A 207 20.99 -18.34 14.70
CA VAL A 207 20.68 -17.64 13.44
C VAL A 207 19.20 -17.23 13.40
N ILE A 208 18.91 -16.11 12.74
CA ILE A 208 17.53 -15.71 12.47
C ILE A 208 17.05 -16.51 11.26
N ILE A 209 15.92 -17.17 11.42
CA ILE A 209 15.22 -17.83 10.33
C ILE A 209 14.05 -16.95 9.91
N TYR A 210 14.00 -16.65 8.62
CA TYR A 210 12.88 -15.95 7.99
C TYR A 210 12.00 -16.95 7.24
N LYS A 211 10.69 -16.84 7.42
CA LYS A 211 9.70 -17.55 6.60
C LYS A 211 8.49 -16.70 6.29
N ARG A 212 7.79 -17.08 5.21
CA ARG A 212 6.47 -16.54 4.87
C ARG A 212 5.40 -17.54 5.31
N ALA A 213 4.62 -17.15 6.31
CA ALA A 213 3.57 -18.00 6.88
C ALA A 213 2.18 -17.39 6.66
N ARG A 214 1.20 -18.23 6.37
CA ARG A 214 -0.19 -17.79 6.19
C ARG A 214 -0.84 -17.52 7.55
N VAL A 215 -1.28 -16.29 7.76
CA VAL A 215 -1.98 -15.85 8.96
C VAL A 215 -3.29 -15.20 8.52
N ARG A 216 -4.43 -15.81 8.87
CA ARG A 216 -5.78 -15.36 8.46
C ARG A 216 -5.88 -15.12 6.95
N GLY A 217 -5.36 -16.07 6.16
CA GLY A 217 -5.42 -16.03 4.69
C GLY A 217 -4.40 -15.09 4.01
N LYS A 218 -3.59 -14.34 4.76
CA LYS A 218 -2.54 -13.47 4.21
C LYS A 218 -1.15 -14.04 4.50
N LEU A 219 -0.26 -14.05 3.52
CA LEU A 219 1.14 -14.39 3.73
C LEU A 219 1.83 -13.26 4.50
N LYS A 220 2.39 -13.60 5.67
CA LYS A 220 3.07 -12.66 6.54
C LYS A 220 4.52 -13.08 6.80
N PRO A 221 5.44 -12.11 6.94
CA PRO A 221 6.79 -12.39 7.38
C PRO A 221 6.78 -12.89 8.82
N ARG A 222 7.57 -13.92 9.10
CA ARG A 222 7.79 -14.46 10.44
C ARG A 222 9.28 -14.72 10.65
N PHE A 223 9.75 -14.39 11.85
CA PHE A 223 11.11 -14.58 12.29
C PHE A 223 11.12 -15.41 13.56
N PHE A 224 12.17 -16.20 13.73
CA PHE A 224 12.46 -16.93 14.95
C PHE A 224 13.94 -17.29 14.97
N LEU A 225 14.46 -17.63 16.14
CA LEU A 225 15.85 -18.09 16.29
C LEU A 225 15.93 -19.60 16.17
N ARG A 226 17.03 -20.08 15.62
CA ARG A 226 17.41 -21.50 15.58
C ARG A 226 18.90 -21.64 15.81
N ASP A 227 19.31 -22.72 16.47
CA ASP A 227 20.72 -23.06 16.60
C ASP A 227 21.31 -23.44 15.23
N TRP A 228 22.47 -22.90 14.90
CA TRP A 228 23.13 -23.06 13.61
C TRP A 228 24.34 -23.97 13.74
N GLN A 229 24.29 -25.12 13.06
CA GLN A 229 25.35 -26.14 13.09
C GLN A 229 26.23 -26.15 11.82
N GLY A 230 26.07 -25.18 10.90
CA GLY A 230 26.81 -25.10 9.64
C GLY A 230 28.00 -24.10 9.65
N PRO A 231 28.84 -24.07 8.60
CA PRO A 231 29.94 -23.11 8.51
C PRO A 231 29.41 -21.67 8.53
N ARG A 232 29.90 -20.86 9.48
CA ARG A 232 29.55 -19.43 9.56
C ARG A 232 30.20 -18.68 8.41
N ARG A 233 29.41 -18.02 7.57
CA ARG A 233 29.91 -16.87 6.80
C ARG A 233 29.84 -15.67 7.75
N GLN A 234 30.96 -15.36 8.41
CA GLN A 234 31.08 -14.13 9.19
C GLN A 234 30.78 -12.95 8.26
N MET A 235 29.70 -12.21 8.53
CA MET A 235 29.46 -10.91 7.92
C MET A 235 29.73 -9.82 8.95
N LEU A 236 30.18 -8.68 8.46
CA LEU A 236 30.62 -7.49 9.21
C LEU A 236 29.59 -6.93 10.21
N SER A 237 28.34 -7.40 10.20
CA SER A 237 27.30 -7.03 11.17
C SER A 237 27.57 -7.56 12.59
N ASP A 238 28.47 -8.52 12.77
CA ASP A 238 28.87 -9.02 14.10
C ASP A 238 29.96 -8.13 14.77
N ILE A 239 30.36 -7.01 14.15
CA ILE A 239 31.47 -6.13 14.57
C ILE A 239 30.99 -4.75 15.06
N LEU A 240 29.68 -4.48 15.11
CA LEU A 240 29.15 -3.20 15.64
C LEU A 240 28.45 -3.38 16.99
#